data_AF-A0A1H1KL48-F1
#
_entry.id   AF-A0A1H1KL48-F1
#
_cell.length_a   1.000
_cell.length_b   1.000
_cell.length_c   1.000
_cell.angle_alpha   90.00
_cell.angle_beta   90.00
_cell.angle_gamma   90.00
#
_symmetry.space_group_name_H-M   'P 1'
#
loop_
_entity.id
_entity.type
_entity.pdbx_description
1 polymer ?
#
loop_
_entity_poly.entity_id
_entity_poly.type
_entity_poly.pdbx_seq_one_letter_code
_entity_poly.pdbx_strand_id
1 'polypeptide(L)' 'MRKEDIRTIVEAAFETADSIVGARAWKTEEDASAMHDVIFWDMLTKQLPGYTVAEVLAIFEEEIQPKANRSS' A
#
# COMPACT_ATOMS: atom_id res chain seq x y z
N MET A 1 13.14 -0.22 10.49
CA MET A 1 11.68 -0.07 10.64
C MET A 1 11.07 -1.45 10.81
N ARG A 2 10.19 -1.66 11.79
CA ARG A 2 9.56 -2.98 12.02
C ARG A 2 8.42 -3.17 11.03
N LYS A 3 8.08 -4.43 10.71
CA LYS A 3 6.97 -4.76 9.81
C LYS A 3 5.65 -4.05 10.19
N GLU A 4 5.36 -3.94 11.49
CA GLU A 4 4.19 -3.23 12.04
C GLU A 4 4.19 -1.72 11.69
N ASP A 5 5.37 -1.09 11.70
CA ASP A 5 5.52 0.32 11.35
C ASP A 5 5.25 0.52 9.83
N ILE A 6 5.72 -0.43 9.00
CA ILE A 6 5.47 -0.43 7.54
C ILE A 6 3.98 -0.59 7.25
N ARG A 7 3.31 -1.48 7.98
CA ARG A 7 1.87 -1.70 7.87
C ARG A 7 1.07 -0.44 8.20
N THR A 8 1.41 0.23 9.30
CA THR A 8 0.74 1.46 9.72
C THR A 8 0.87 2.55 8.66
N ILE A 9 2.04 2.66 8.03
CA ILE A 9 2.30 3.62 6.95
C ILE A 9 1.45 3.29 5.71
N VAL A 10 1.34 2.01 5.36
CA VAL A 10 0.56 1.55 4.19
C VAL A 10 -0.94 1.77 4.41
N GLU A 11 -1.46 1.41 5.59
CA GLU A 11 -2.87 1.65 5.95
C GLU A 11 -3.18 3.15 5.92
N ALA A 12 -2.32 3.99 6.50
CA ALA A 12 -2.49 5.45 6.46
C ALA A 12 -2.42 6.03 5.04
N ALA A 13 -1.54 5.52 4.18
CA ALA A 13 -1.45 5.93 2.78
C ALA A 13 -2.71 5.54 2.00
N PHE A 14 -3.27 4.36 2.27
CA PHE A 14 -4.51 3.88 1.66
C PHE A 14 -5.71 4.74 2.07
N GLU A 15 -5.91 4.96 3.38
CA GLU A 15 -6.99 5.82 3.88
C GLU A 15 -6.90 7.26 3.35
N THR A 16 -5.68 7.78 3.21
CA THR A 16 -5.48 9.12 2.65
C THR A 16 -5.83 9.17 1.16
N ALA A 17 -5.42 8.16 0.39
CA ALA A 17 -5.78 8.06 -1.02
C ALA A 17 -7.29 7.95 -1.22
N ASP A 18 -7.97 7.11 -0.43
CA ASP A 18 -9.43 6.97 -0.42
C ASP A 18 -10.13 8.29 -0.06
N SER A 19 -9.65 9.00 0.96
CA SER A 19 -10.21 10.30 1.34
C SER A 19 -10.07 11.36 0.25
N ILE A 20 -8.90 11.44 -0.41
CA ILE A 20 -8.65 12.42 -1.48
C ILE A 20 -9.49 12.08 -2.73
N VAL A 21 -9.58 10.81 -3.08
CA VAL A 21 -10.38 10.34 -4.22
C VAL A 21 -11.86 10.52 -3.92
N GLY A 22 -12.34 10.14 -2.75
CA GLY A 22 -13.73 10.30 -2.32
C GLY A 22 -14.18 11.75 -2.20
N ALA A 23 -13.26 12.69 -1.92
CA ALA A 23 -13.56 14.12 -1.90
C ALA A 23 -13.76 14.74 -3.29
N ARG A 24 -13.42 14.03 -4.37
CA ARG A 24 -13.48 14.53 -5.75
C ARG A 24 -14.52 13.78 -6.57
N ALA A 25 -15.28 14.52 -7.39
CA ALA A 25 -16.12 13.91 -8.42
C ALA A 25 -15.26 13.45 -9.59
N TRP A 26 -15.23 12.14 -9.83
CA TRP A 26 -14.54 11.51 -10.95
C TRP A 26 -15.49 11.25 -12.10
N LYS A 27 -14.96 11.20 -13.33
CA LYS A 27 -15.78 10.94 -14.52
C LYS A 27 -16.20 9.47 -14.59
N THR A 28 -15.31 8.57 -14.19
CA THR A 28 -15.57 7.14 -14.09
C THR A 28 -14.95 6.55 -12.82
N GLU A 29 -15.37 5.34 -12.48
CA GLU A 29 -14.77 4.56 -11.42
C GLU A 29 -13.32 4.18 -11.75
N GLU A 30 -13.00 3.92 -13.03
CA GLU A 30 -11.62 3.64 -13.43
C GLU A 30 -10.70 4.85 -13.23
N ASP A 31 -11.18 6.08 -13.53
CA ASP A 31 -10.43 7.31 -13.27
C ASP A 31 -10.17 7.49 -11.77
N ALA A 32 -11.17 7.21 -10.93
CA ALA A 32 -11.05 7.25 -9.47
C ALA A 32 -10.02 6.24 -8.96
N SER A 33 -10.08 5.00 -9.45
CA SER A 33 -9.16 3.92 -9.08
C SER A 33 -7.73 4.20 -9.54
N ALA A 34 -7.54 4.69 -10.77
CA ALA A 34 -6.21 5.05 -11.27
C ALA A 34 -5.58 6.17 -10.42
N MET A 35 -6.39 7.14 -9.99
CA MET A 35 -5.91 8.24 -9.16
C MET A 35 -5.68 7.83 -7.72
N HIS A 36 -6.47 6.90 -7.19
CA HIS A 36 -6.22 6.26 -5.91
C HIS A 36 -4.82 5.63 -5.91
N ASP A 37 -4.50 4.81 -6.92
CA ASP A 37 -3.21 4.13 -7.02
C ASP A 37 -2.05 5.13 -7.11
N VAL A 38 -2.18 6.18 -7.92
CA VAL A 38 -1.13 7.22 -8.04
C VAL A 38 -0.87 7.90 -6.70
N ILE A 39 -1.92 8.30 -5.98
CA ILE A 39 -1.78 8.98 -4.68
C ILE A 39 -1.19 8.02 -3.64
N PHE A 40 -1.68 6.78 -3.61
CA PHE A 40 -1.20 5.74 -2.71
C PHE A 40 0.30 5.47 -2.91
N TRP A 41 0.75 5.26 -4.14
CA TRP A 41 2.16 5.00 -4.45
C TRP A 41 3.05 6.24 -4.23
N ASP A 42 2.58 7.44 -4.54
CA ASP A 42 3.30 8.68 -4.26
C ASP A 42 3.50 8.88 -2.74
N MET A 43 2.48 8.60 -1.92
CA MET A 43 2.61 8.65 -0.47
C MET A 43 3.55 7.58 0.08
N LEU A 44 3.45 6.35 -0.41
CA LEU A 44 4.31 5.25 0.01
C LEU A 44 5.79 5.55 -0.28
N THR A 45 6.11 6.02 -1.48
CA THR A 45 7.50 6.34 -1.86
C THR A 45 8.09 7.48 -1.03
N LYS A 46 7.26 8.43 -0.55
CA LYS A 46 7.67 9.51 0.35
C LYS A 46 7.88 9.05 1.79
N GLN A 47 7.02 8.16 2.30
CA GLN A 47 7.09 7.68 3.68
C GLN A 47 8.07 6.51 3.87
N LEU A 48 8.37 5.80 2.80
CA LEU A 48 9.27 4.65 2.78
C LEU A 48 10.49 4.87 1.87
N PRO A 49 11.27 5.95 2.07
CA PRO A 49 12.44 6.21 1.24
C PRO A 49 13.46 5.08 1.44
N GLY A 50 13.78 4.37 0.36
CA GLY A 50 14.72 3.24 0.38
C GLY A 50 14.08 1.86 0.39
N TYR A 51 12.75 1.77 0.40
CA TYR A 51 12.04 0.52 0.12
C TYR A 51 11.54 0.52 -1.32
N THR A 52 11.80 -0.57 -2.03
CA THR A 52 11.21 -0.83 -3.34
C THR A 52 9.77 -1.30 -3.19
N VAL A 53 8.97 -1.07 -4.23
CA VAL A 53 7.58 -1.61 -4.30
C VAL A 53 7.56 -3.12 -4.06
N ALA A 54 8.54 -3.86 -4.59
CA ALA A 54 8.65 -5.30 -4.40
C ALA A 54 8.92 -5.69 -2.94
N GLU A 55 9.75 -4.93 -2.21
CA GLU A 55 10.01 -5.18 -0.79
C GLU A 55 8.78 -4.90 0.07
N VAL A 56 8.04 -3.82 -0.23
CA VAL A 56 6.77 -3.53 0.44
C VAL A 56 5.76 -4.65 0.18
N LEU A 57 5.59 -5.08 -1.07
CA LEU A 57 4.70 -6.20 -1.43
C LEU A 57 5.10 -7.51 -0.75
N ALA A 58 6.39 -7.83 -0.72
CA ALA A 58 6.89 -9.04 -0.08
C ALA A 58 6.57 -9.08 1.43
N ILE A 59 6.59 -7.94 2.11
CA ILE A 59 6.21 -7.84 3.53
C ILE A 59 4.74 -8.24 3.75
N PHE A 60 3.85 -7.95 2.80
CA PHE A 60 2.44 -8.31 2.87
C PHE A 60 2.15 -9.71 2.32
N GLU A 61 2.88 -10.18 1.30
CA GLU A 61 2.76 -11.54 0.78
C GLU A 61 3.21 -12.61 1.80
N GLU A 62 4.18 -12.29 2.66
CA GLU A 62 4.66 -13.19 3.72
C GLU A 62 3.57 -13.50 4.78
N GLU A 63 2.50 -12.69 4.87
CA GLU A 63 1.34 -12.95 5.74
C GLU A 63 0.22 -13.77 5.07
N ILE A 64 0.17 -13.82 3.73
CA ILE A 64 -0.87 -14.58 3.00
C ILE A 64 -0.46 -16.05 2.80
N GLN A 65 0.83 -16.38 2.96
CA GLN A 65 1.29 -17.76 3.02
C GLN A 65 1.09 -18.30 4.45
N PRO A 66 0.16 -19.24 4.72
CA PRO A 66 0.24 -20.02 5.93
C PRO A 66 1.61 -20.70 5.96
N LYS A 67 2.27 -20.62 7.11
CA LYS A 67 3.55 -21.24 7.46
C LYS A 67 3.53 -22.77 7.23
N ALA A 68 3.52 -23.20 5.98
CA ALA A 68 3.44 -24.59 5.56
C ALA A 68 4.65 -24.91 4.67
N ASN A 69 5.82 -24.99 5.32
CA ASN A 69 6.99 -25.81 4.95
C ASN A 69 8.27 -25.20 5.51
N ARG A 70 8.46 -25.33 6.82
CA ARG A 70 9.81 -25.47 7.39
C ARG A 70 9.78 -26.61 8.39
N SER A 71 9.86 -27.82 7.86
CA SER A 71 10.33 -28.99 8.58
C SER A 71 11.34 -29.67 7.67
N SER A 72 12.61 -29.32 7.87
CA SER A 72 13.74 -30.20 7.55
C SER A 72 13.95 -31.17 8.69
#